data_AF-A0A660PAZ2-F1
#
_entry.id   AF-A0A660PAZ2-F1
#
_cell.length_a   1.000
_cell.length_b   1.000
_cell.length_c   1.000
_cell.angle_alpha   90.00
_cell.angle_beta   90.00
_cell.angle_gamma   90.00
#
_symmetry.space_group_name_H-M   'P 1'
#
loop_
_entity.id
_entity.type
_entity.pdbx_description
1 polymer ?
#
loop_
_entity_poly.entity_id
_entity_poly.type
_entity_poly.pdbx_seq_one_letter_code
_entity_poly.pdbx_strand_id
1 'polypeptide(L)'
;MILSAVGLVFFFFMAGLFPLELMWGFNHLQYFSGTFIVILVFLSFLILLPDIANKLYSLGQNVARQFNQLPMPIRIAVLAFLAGLLFYLLRVHVHSLGDGYQRVYQVEKGYLHNPPEPLDFFLHTILYMGLNPITGIGAETIYTSLSIVLGIIFVLAIYRFRFPGSVDKSAAALSKMLVLGFGGFQIFFGYVESYSLLYPATLLFILYAYRFLSDKSGIICTTIIFGLAISSHQSGLILLPAFIYLLYFNYKNVDPVRKMERLKPIIFGLVPILILAGLYLYQRIKYPQYQTGLSEMLLPLYSADSYSVFSIEHIIDMANEILLIAPIIVIISPLFVIYGLSKKIEKHYKYFFILLLVPAFLFIFIFDPKLGMARDWDLFSTPMAIVGLVVVLIAIIGRYFDTTSKYS
;
A
#
# COMPACT_ATOMS: atom_id res chain seq x y z
N MET A 1 -1.92 22.16 -9.06
CA MET A 1 -1.01 21.63 -8.03
C MET A 1 -0.99 22.51 -6.79
N ILE A 2 -0.43 23.73 -6.83
CA ILE A 2 -0.37 24.60 -5.63
C ILE A 2 -1.76 24.87 -5.05
N LEU A 3 -2.75 25.24 -5.88
CA LEU A 3 -4.13 25.44 -5.41
C LEU A 3 -4.74 24.19 -4.76
N SER A 4 -4.51 23.01 -5.34
CA SER A 4 -4.97 21.74 -4.78
C SER A 4 -4.30 21.41 -3.45
N ALA A 5 -3.00 21.70 -3.32
CA ALA A 5 -2.26 21.52 -2.09
C ALA A 5 -2.70 22.51 -0.99
N VAL A 6 -2.90 23.78 -1.34
CA VAL A 6 -3.49 24.80 -0.46
C VAL A 6 -4.87 24.38 0.02
N GLY A 7 -5.73 23.93 -0.92
CA GLY A 7 -7.06 23.42 -0.59
C GLY A 7 -7.01 22.23 0.37
N LEU A 8 -6.09 21.30 0.16
CA LEU A 8 -5.89 20.15 1.05
C LEU A 8 -5.43 20.58 2.45
N VAL A 9 -4.42 21.45 2.55
CA VAL A 9 -3.93 21.96 3.84
C VAL A 9 -5.04 22.69 4.60
N PHE A 10 -5.80 23.54 3.90
CA PHE A 10 -6.96 24.21 4.46
C PHE A 10 -8.03 23.22 4.94
N PHE A 11 -8.30 22.18 4.15
CA PHE A 11 -9.29 21.17 4.49
C PHE A 11 -8.90 20.38 5.75
N PHE A 12 -7.65 19.95 5.86
CA PHE A 12 -7.13 19.29 7.08
C PHE A 12 -7.17 20.22 8.29
N PHE A 13 -6.89 21.52 8.12
CA PHE A 13 -7.01 22.50 9.19
C PHE A 13 -8.45 22.63 9.69
N MET A 14 -9.40 22.81 8.77
CA MET A 14 -10.81 22.95 9.11
C MET A 14 -11.34 21.70 9.82
N ALA A 15 -10.95 20.50 9.35
CA ALA A 15 -11.33 19.24 9.98
C ALA A 15 -10.72 19.06 11.39
N GLY A 16 -9.55 19.63 11.65
CA GLY A 16 -8.94 19.66 12.98
C GLY A 16 -9.65 20.58 13.96
N LEU A 17 -10.20 21.71 13.50
CA LEU A 17 -10.92 22.67 14.34
C LEU A 17 -12.39 22.31 14.55
N PHE A 18 -13.02 21.73 13.53
CA PHE A 18 -14.44 21.37 13.52
C PHE A 18 -14.59 19.91 13.13
N PRO A 19 -14.17 18.96 14.00
CA PRO A 19 -14.24 17.55 13.70
C PRO A 19 -15.71 17.13 13.58
N LEU A 20 -16.10 16.71 12.38
CA LEU A 20 -17.36 16.00 12.18
C LEU A 20 -17.09 14.49 12.30
N GLU A 21 -18.06 13.74 12.80
CA GLU A 21 -17.96 12.27 12.94
C GLU A 21 -17.64 11.59 11.61
N LEU A 22 -18.18 12.14 10.52
CA LEU A 22 -17.99 11.69 9.15
C LEU A 22 -16.61 12.04 8.54
N MET A 23 -15.69 12.66 9.27
CA MET A 23 -14.38 13.14 8.76
C MET A 23 -13.17 12.36 9.32
N TRP A 24 -13.38 11.10 9.72
CA TRP A 24 -12.39 10.28 10.43
C TRP A 24 -11.04 10.09 9.69
N GLY A 25 -11.01 10.20 8.36
CA GLY A 25 -9.78 10.01 7.56
C GLY A 25 -8.84 11.21 7.52
N PHE A 26 -9.27 12.38 8.00
CA PHE A 26 -8.47 13.61 7.95
C PHE A 26 -8.71 14.57 9.13
N ASN A 27 -9.52 14.18 10.12
CA ASN A 27 -9.75 14.96 11.35
C ASN A 27 -8.69 14.71 12.45
N HIS A 28 -7.61 13.97 12.17
CA HIS A 28 -6.61 13.58 13.18
C HIS A 28 -5.95 14.76 13.93
N LEU A 29 -5.99 15.97 13.35
CA LEU A 29 -5.47 17.16 14.02
C LEU A 29 -6.27 17.53 15.28
N GLN A 30 -7.52 17.06 15.42
CA GLN A 30 -8.37 17.31 16.59
C GLN A 30 -7.77 16.81 17.91
N TYR A 31 -6.85 15.84 17.85
CA TYR A 31 -6.21 15.27 19.04
C TYR A 31 -5.02 16.10 19.55
N PHE A 32 -4.67 17.18 18.85
CA PHE A 32 -3.58 18.09 19.25
C PHE A 32 -4.13 19.40 19.83
N SER A 33 -3.30 20.08 20.62
CA SER A 33 -3.63 21.43 21.11
C SER A 33 -3.84 22.42 19.95
N GLY A 34 -4.75 23.38 20.11
CA GLY A 34 -5.01 24.40 19.08
C GLY A 34 -3.75 25.17 18.66
N THR A 35 -2.83 25.45 19.60
CA THR A 35 -1.53 26.07 19.30
C THR A 35 -0.69 25.20 18.36
N PHE A 36 -0.64 23.90 18.59
CA PHE A 36 0.09 22.97 17.74
C PHE A 36 -0.51 22.92 16.33
N ILE A 37 -1.84 22.88 16.22
CA ILE A 37 -2.55 22.90 14.93
C ILE A 37 -2.18 24.16 14.14
N VAL A 38 -2.25 25.34 14.77
CA VAL A 38 -1.92 26.63 14.12
C VAL A 38 -0.47 26.64 13.64
N ILE A 39 0.48 26.17 14.45
CA ILE A 39 1.89 26.08 14.06
C ILE A 39 2.05 25.14 12.86
N LEU A 40 1.44 23.95 12.90
CA LEU A 40 1.55 22.97 11.82
C LEU A 40 0.97 23.48 10.49
N VAL A 41 -0.16 24.19 10.56
CA VAL A 41 -0.81 24.77 9.38
C VAL A 41 0.01 25.92 8.82
N PHE A 42 0.52 26.79 9.70
CA PHE A 42 1.43 27.85 9.28
C PHE A 42 2.67 27.28 8.58
N LEU A 43 3.32 26.26 9.16
CA LEU A 43 4.45 25.57 8.54
C LEU A 43 4.09 24.92 7.20
N SER A 44 2.91 24.30 7.10
CA SER A 44 2.40 23.73 5.85
C SER A 44 2.26 24.80 4.76
N PHE A 45 1.67 25.95 5.09
CA PHE A 45 1.56 27.08 4.16
C PHE A 45 2.92 27.66 3.77
N LEU A 46 3.85 27.78 4.72
CA LEU A 46 5.22 28.22 4.44
C LEU A 46 5.91 27.29 3.44
N ILE A 47 5.77 25.96 3.59
CA ILE A 47 6.36 24.98 2.67
C ILE A 47 5.80 25.13 1.24
N LEU A 48 4.58 25.64 1.08
CA LEU A 48 3.97 25.89 -0.23
C LEU A 48 4.48 27.17 -0.92
N LEU A 49 5.20 28.05 -0.20
CA LEU A 49 5.82 29.23 -0.80
C LEU A 49 7.00 28.80 -1.70
N PRO A 50 7.05 29.23 -2.98
CA PRO A 50 8.07 28.78 -3.92
C PRO A 50 9.51 28.93 -3.42
N ASP A 51 9.84 30.06 -2.79
CA ASP A 51 11.19 30.33 -2.29
C ASP A 51 11.58 29.39 -1.13
N ILE A 52 10.63 29.06 -0.25
CA ILE A 52 10.85 28.13 0.85
C ILE A 52 10.94 26.71 0.30
N ALA A 53 10.02 26.30 -0.57
CA ALA A 53 10.05 25.01 -1.23
C ALA A 53 11.38 24.77 -1.98
N ASN A 54 11.87 25.78 -2.72
CA ASN A 54 13.14 25.72 -3.45
C ASN A 54 14.35 25.60 -2.50
N LYS A 55 14.34 26.32 -1.37
CA LYS A 55 15.37 26.21 -0.32
C LYS A 55 15.35 24.84 0.35
N LEU A 56 14.17 24.31 0.70
CA LEU A 56 14.03 22.97 1.27
C LEU A 56 14.47 21.89 0.28
N TYR A 57 14.13 22.07 -1.00
CA TYR A 57 14.56 21.17 -2.06
C TYR A 57 16.09 21.17 -2.22
N SER A 58 16.74 22.34 -2.24
CA SER A 58 18.20 22.43 -2.35
C SER A 58 18.91 21.86 -1.11
N LEU A 59 18.36 22.09 0.09
CA LEU A 59 18.83 21.46 1.32
C LEU A 59 18.72 19.93 1.24
N GLY A 60 17.55 19.41 0.84
CA GLY A 60 17.33 17.98 0.65
C GLY A 60 18.27 17.37 -0.39
N GLN A 61 18.55 18.07 -1.48
CA GLN A 61 19.55 17.64 -2.45
C GLN A 61 20.96 17.58 -1.84
N ASN A 62 21.36 18.57 -1.05
CA ASN A 62 22.67 18.59 -0.41
C ASN A 62 22.85 17.43 0.57
N VAL A 63 21.83 17.19 1.43
CA VAL A 63 21.82 16.04 2.33
C VAL A 63 21.87 14.73 1.54
N ALA A 64 21.06 14.59 0.48
CA ALA A 64 21.08 13.40 -0.36
C ALA A 64 22.44 13.19 -1.05
N ARG A 65 23.12 14.26 -1.49
CA ARG A 65 24.46 14.19 -2.09
C ARG A 65 25.48 13.68 -1.07
N GLN A 66 25.53 14.27 0.13
CA GLN A 66 26.42 13.82 1.20
C GLN A 66 26.13 12.38 1.61
N PHE A 67 24.85 12.05 1.81
CA PHE A 67 24.44 10.68 2.11
C PHE A 67 24.86 9.69 1.02
N ASN A 68 24.77 10.07 -0.25
CA ASN A 68 25.17 9.22 -1.38
C ASN A 68 26.69 9.04 -1.55
N GLN A 69 27.52 9.86 -0.88
CA GLN A 69 28.96 9.64 -0.81
C GLN A 69 29.33 8.50 0.15
N LEU A 70 28.43 8.11 1.06
CA LEU A 70 28.66 7.01 1.98
C LEU A 70 28.67 5.65 1.24
N PRO A 71 29.51 4.69 1.66
CA PRO A 71 29.46 3.31 1.20
C PRO A 71 28.05 2.72 1.31
N MET A 72 27.68 1.87 0.35
CA MET A 72 26.34 1.26 0.30
C MET A 72 25.93 0.56 1.61
N PRO A 73 26.79 -0.22 2.29
CA PRO A 73 26.42 -0.85 3.56
C PRO A 73 26.08 0.17 4.65
N ILE A 74 26.83 1.27 4.74
CA ILE A 74 26.58 2.34 5.72
C ILE A 74 25.24 3.02 5.44
N ARG A 75 24.93 3.30 4.16
CA ARG A 75 23.62 3.87 3.78
C ARG A 75 22.45 2.98 4.20
N ILE A 76 22.58 1.67 3.97
CA ILE A 76 21.56 0.70 4.38
C ILE A 76 21.41 0.67 5.90
N ALA A 77 22.52 0.63 6.64
CA ALA A 77 22.50 0.62 8.10
C ALA A 77 21.85 1.89 8.68
N VAL A 78 22.20 3.07 8.14
CA VAL A 78 21.60 4.35 8.56
C VAL A 78 20.10 4.37 8.27
N LEU A 79 19.67 3.98 7.07
CA LEU A 79 18.24 3.94 6.73
C LEU A 79 17.47 2.94 7.58
N ALA A 80 18.04 1.76 7.81
CA ALA A 80 17.42 0.74 8.66
C ALA A 80 17.28 1.22 10.11
N PHE A 81 18.34 1.84 10.64
CA PHE A 81 18.34 2.40 11.99
C PHE A 81 17.32 3.53 12.13
N LEU A 82 17.32 4.51 11.21
CA LEU A 82 16.38 5.64 11.26
C LEU A 82 14.92 5.18 11.09
N ALA A 83 14.65 4.25 10.16
CA ALA A 83 13.32 3.68 9.98
C ALA A 83 12.88 2.91 11.23
N GLY A 84 13.72 2.02 11.76
CA GLY A 84 13.41 1.26 12.96
C GLY A 84 13.19 2.13 14.18
N LEU A 85 14.04 3.16 14.37
CA LEU A 85 13.88 4.14 15.45
C LEU A 85 12.55 4.88 15.31
N LEU A 86 12.22 5.36 14.11
CA LEU A 86 10.97 6.08 13.86
C LEU A 86 9.74 5.20 14.14
N PHE A 87 9.71 3.99 13.58
CA PHE A 87 8.60 3.06 13.78
C PHE A 87 8.44 2.64 15.23
N TYR A 88 9.55 2.45 15.95
CA TYR A 88 9.51 2.04 17.35
C TYR A 88 9.05 3.18 18.27
N LEU A 89 9.53 4.40 18.06
CA LEU A 89 9.21 5.56 18.90
C LEU A 89 7.77 6.05 18.70
N LEU A 90 7.24 5.93 17.47
CA LEU A 90 5.91 6.38 17.12
C LEU A 90 4.91 5.21 17.00
N ARG A 91 5.21 4.08 17.63
CA ARG A 91 4.36 2.88 17.51
C ARG A 91 2.98 3.09 18.12
N VAL A 92 2.01 2.36 17.60
CA VAL A 92 0.68 2.25 18.18
C VAL A 92 0.78 1.51 19.53
N HIS A 93 0.17 2.09 20.55
CA HIS A 93 0.12 1.53 21.90
C HIS A 93 -1.26 0.98 22.29
N VAL A 94 -2.29 1.28 21.49
CA VAL A 94 -3.67 0.87 21.74
C VAL A 94 -4.23 0.25 20.47
N HIS A 95 -4.58 -1.04 20.54
CA HIS A 95 -5.00 -1.85 19.39
C HIS A 95 -6.53 -1.90 19.25
N SER A 96 -7.18 -0.74 19.36
CA SER A 96 -8.64 -0.60 19.30
C SER A 96 -9.20 -0.45 17.87
N LEU A 97 -8.33 -0.11 16.91
CA LEU A 97 -8.63 -0.17 15.48
C LEU A 97 -8.46 -1.62 15.01
N GLY A 98 -9.38 -2.08 14.17
CA GLY A 98 -9.44 -3.48 13.74
C GLY A 98 -9.80 -4.48 14.85
N ASP A 99 -9.27 -5.70 14.69
CA ASP A 99 -9.42 -6.86 15.56
C ASP A 99 -8.08 -7.28 16.24
N GLY A 100 -7.10 -6.38 16.35
CA GLY A 100 -5.77 -6.69 16.89
C GLY A 100 -5.73 -7.39 18.25
N TYR A 101 -6.59 -7.04 19.22
CA TYR A 101 -6.67 -7.80 20.48
C TYR A 101 -7.14 -9.25 20.28
N GLN A 102 -8.04 -9.48 19.33
CA GLN A 102 -8.48 -10.82 18.95
C GLN A 102 -7.32 -11.59 18.29
N ARG A 103 -6.50 -10.94 17.45
CA ARG A 103 -5.29 -11.54 16.86
C ARG A 103 -4.30 -12.02 17.90
N VAL A 104 -3.96 -11.14 18.85
CA VAL A 104 -3.08 -11.47 19.98
C VAL A 104 -3.62 -12.68 20.73
N TYR A 105 -4.89 -12.66 21.10
CA TYR A 105 -5.53 -13.77 21.81
C TYR A 105 -5.46 -15.09 21.04
N GLN A 106 -5.77 -15.08 19.74
CA GLN A 106 -5.76 -16.30 18.92
C GLN A 106 -4.35 -16.91 18.81
N VAL A 107 -3.32 -16.05 18.64
CA VAL A 107 -1.92 -16.50 18.62
C VAL A 107 -1.49 -17.06 19.97
N GLU A 108 -1.87 -16.42 21.07
CA GLU A 108 -1.57 -16.91 22.43
C GLU A 108 -2.27 -18.24 22.73
N LYS A 109 -3.44 -18.49 22.13
CA LYS A 109 -4.13 -19.79 22.18
C LYS A 109 -3.54 -20.84 21.25
N GLY A 110 -2.51 -20.49 20.47
CA GLY A 110 -1.82 -21.41 19.58
C GLY A 110 -2.61 -21.76 18.33
N TYR A 111 -3.54 -20.89 17.90
CA TYR A 111 -4.20 -21.09 16.62
C TYR A 111 -3.15 -20.92 15.51
N LEU A 112 -3.01 -21.91 14.63
CA LEU A 112 -1.99 -21.88 13.57
C LEU A 112 -2.48 -21.26 12.27
N HIS A 113 -3.76 -20.91 12.19
CA HIS A 113 -4.38 -20.60 10.93
C HIS A 113 -5.56 -19.64 11.11
N ASN A 114 -5.62 -18.62 10.26
CA ASN A 114 -6.77 -17.77 10.08
C ASN A 114 -7.08 -17.63 8.56
N PRO A 115 -8.29 -18.01 8.08
CA PRO A 115 -8.61 -18.06 6.65
C PRO A 115 -8.25 -16.81 5.83
N PRO A 116 -8.57 -15.59 6.27
CA PRO A 116 -8.30 -14.37 5.51
C PRO A 116 -6.81 -14.06 5.33
N GLU A 117 -5.94 -14.55 6.21
CA GLU A 117 -4.56 -14.07 6.38
C GLU A 117 -3.57 -15.23 6.64
N PRO A 118 -3.53 -16.23 5.76
CA PRO A 118 -2.99 -17.54 6.10
C PRO A 118 -1.48 -17.53 6.41
N LEU A 119 -0.66 -16.89 5.58
CA LEU A 119 0.78 -16.82 5.82
C LEU A 119 1.13 -15.86 6.95
N ASP A 120 0.49 -14.69 6.98
CA ASP A 120 0.81 -13.64 7.95
C ASP A 120 0.51 -14.12 9.39
N PHE A 121 -0.70 -14.63 9.61
CA PHE A 121 -1.10 -15.17 10.90
C PHE A 121 -0.29 -16.42 11.30
N PHE A 122 0.02 -17.30 10.35
CA PHE A 122 0.88 -18.46 10.59
C PHE A 122 2.28 -18.03 11.05
N LEU A 123 2.89 -17.03 10.40
CA LEU A 123 4.21 -16.53 10.77
C LEU A 123 4.22 -15.95 12.19
N HIS A 124 3.23 -15.14 12.54
CA HIS A 124 3.09 -14.62 13.91
C HIS A 124 2.98 -15.75 14.94
N THR A 125 2.18 -16.78 14.63
CA THR A 125 2.01 -17.93 15.52
C THR A 125 3.28 -18.73 15.70
N ILE A 126 3.99 -19.06 14.61
CA ILE A 126 5.23 -19.83 14.68
C ILE A 126 6.33 -19.05 15.42
N LEU A 127 6.44 -17.74 15.17
CA LEU A 127 7.39 -16.88 15.90
C LEU A 127 7.06 -16.83 17.39
N TYR A 128 5.78 -16.69 17.74
CA TYR A 128 5.33 -16.71 19.13
C TYR A 128 5.66 -18.05 19.79
N MET A 129 5.27 -19.18 19.19
CA MET A 129 5.55 -20.52 19.72
C MET A 129 7.05 -20.81 19.88
N GLY A 130 7.89 -20.29 18.98
CA GLY A 130 9.34 -20.48 19.05
C GLY A 130 10.04 -19.59 20.08
N LEU A 131 9.58 -18.35 20.25
CA LEU A 131 10.27 -17.35 21.08
C LEU A 131 9.71 -17.22 22.49
N ASN A 132 8.39 -17.38 22.68
CA ASN A 132 7.75 -17.22 23.99
C ASN A 132 8.34 -18.16 25.06
N PRO A 133 8.59 -19.47 24.80
CA PRO A 133 9.16 -20.36 25.80
C PRO A 133 10.57 -19.98 26.26
N ILE A 134 11.31 -19.24 25.43
CA ILE A 134 12.72 -18.87 25.67
C ILE A 134 12.82 -17.49 26.31
N THR A 135 11.96 -16.56 25.88
CA THR A 135 12.10 -15.13 26.20
C THR A 135 10.96 -14.57 27.04
N GLY A 136 9.83 -15.27 27.12
CA GLY A 136 8.62 -14.79 27.80
C GLY A 136 7.87 -13.68 27.06
N ILE A 137 8.24 -13.34 25.81
CA ILE A 137 7.58 -12.26 25.07
C ILE A 137 6.17 -12.65 24.64
N GLY A 138 5.22 -11.73 24.80
CA GLY A 138 3.81 -11.91 24.41
C GLY A 138 3.58 -11.79 22.90
N ALA A 139 2.41 -12.25 22.43
CA ALA A 139 2.09 -12.21 21.00
C ALA A 139 1.98 -10.78 20.45
N GLU A 140 1.51 -9.82 21.25
CA GLU A 140 1.52 -8.39 20.89
C GLU A 140 2.92 -7.89 20.51
N THR A 141 3.93 -8.29 21.28
CA THR A 141 5.33 -7.91 21.01
C THR A 141 5.83 -8.55 19.71
N ILE A 142 5.39 -9.78 19.41
CA ILE A 142 5.70 -10.46 18.14
C ILE A 142 5.11 -9.67 16.97
N TYR A 143 3.82 -9.33 17.01
CA TYR A 143 3.15 -8.52 15.99
C TYR A 143 3.84 -7.16 15.80
N THR A 144 4.03 -6.44 16.89
CA THR A 144 4.69 -5.12 16.90
C THR A 144 6.07 -5.21 16.25
N SER A 145 6.89 -6.18 16.66
CA SER A 145 8.26 -6.34 16.18
C SER A 145 8.29 -6.73 14.70
N LEU A 146 7.42 -7.65 14.27
CA LEU A 146 7.37 -8.08 12.88
C LEU A 146 6.91 -6.93 11.96
N SER A 147 5.88 -6.18 12.37
CA SER A 147 5.42 -4.96 11.68
C SER A 147 6.57 -3.97 11.46
N ILE A 148 7.36 -3.66 12.50
CA ILE A 148 8.51 -2.75 12.42
C ILE A 148 9.59 -3.31 11.49
N VAL A 149 9.94 -4.59 11.61
CA VAL A 149 10.96 -5.24 10.77
C VAL A 149 10.56 -5.21 9.31
N LEU A 150 9.28 -5.50 9.00
CA LEU A 150 8.77 -5.45 7.64
C LEU A 150 8.74 -4.02 7.08
N GLY A 151 8.46 -3.03 7.92
CA GLY A 151 8.60 -1.61 7.56
C GLY A 151 10.02 -1.24 7.18
N ILE A 152 11.02 -1.67 7.97
CA ILE A 152 12.43 -1.46 7.66
C ILE A 152 12.78 -2.10 6.32
N ILE A 153 12.39 -3.37 6.12
CA ILE A 153 12.62 -4.09 4.86
C ILE A 153 11.98 -3.36 3.69
N PHE A 154 10.76 -2.84 3.85
CA PHE A 154 10.05 -2.11 2.82
C PHE A 154 10.74 -0.79 2.46
N VAL A 155 11.16 0.01 3.45
CA VAL A 155 11.94 1.24 3.21
C VAL A 155 13.22 0.95 2.42
N LEU A 156 13.95 -0.10 2.81
CA LEU A 156 15.16 -0.52 2.10
C LEU A 156 14.84 -1.02 0.68
N ALA A 157 13.75 -1.76 0.50
CA ALA A 157 13.31 -2.24 -0.81
C ALA A 157 12.98 -1.07 -1.75
N ILE A 158 12.23 -0.05 -1.27
CA ILE A 158 11.92 1.16 -2.04
C ILE A 158 13.18 1.98 -2.33
N TYR A 159 14.09 2.13 -1.36
CA TYR A 159 15.37 2.79 -1.57
C TYR A 159 16.18 2.11 -2.69
N ARG A 160 16.26 0.78 -2.65
CA ARG A 160 16.99 -0.06 -3.62
C ARG A 160 16.31 -0.20 -4.96
N PHE A 161 14.99 -0.03 -5.03
CA PHE A 161 14.23 -0.17 -6.25
C PHE A 161 14.79 0.76 -7.34
N ARG A 162 14.98 0.22 -8.54
CA ARG A 162 15.50 0.95 -9.70
C ARG A 162 14.38 1.06 -10.72
N PHE A 163 13.95 2.30 -10.97
CA PHE A 163 13.06 2.59 -12.07
C PHE A 163 13.77 2.30 -13.42
N PRO A 164 13.01 2.00 -14.48
CA PRO A 164 13.53 1.88 -15.83
C PRO A 164 14.35 3.12 -16.23
N GLY A 165 15.36 2.95 -17.09
CA GLY A 165 16.25 4.03 -17.49
C GLY A 165 15.57 5.19 -18.24
N SER A 166 14.34 4.99 -18.72
CA SER A 166 13.50 6.03 -19.31
C SER A 166 12.94 7.02 -18.28
N VAL A 167 12.89 6.66 -17.00
CA VAL A 167 12.36 7.53 -15.94
C VAL A 167 13.44 8.47 -15.44
N ASP A 168 13.15 9.78 -15.45
CA ASP A 168 14.03 10.80 -14.88
C ASP A 168 14.34 10.52 -13.40
N LYS A 169 15.58 10.80 -12.97
CA LYS A 169 16.05 10.53 -11.61
C LYS A 169 15.26 11.30 -10.56
N SER A 170 14.86 12.54 -10.85
CA SER A 170 14.07 13.36 -9.92
C SER A 170 12.64 12.84 -9.81
N ALA A 171 12.04 12.44 -10.94
CA ALA A 171 10.73 11.77 -10.94
C ALA A 171 10.77 10.46 -10.15
N ALA A 172 11.78 9.61 -10.39
CA ALA A 172 11.97 8.37 -9.64
C ALA A 172 12.13 8.61 -8.13
N ALA A 173 12.88 9.64 -7.72
CA ALA A 173 13.05 10.00 -6.31
C ALA A 173 11.73 10.48 -5.69
N LEU A 174 10.99 11.35 -6.38
CA LEU A 174 9.69 11.84 -5.93
C LEU A 174 8.70 10.69 -5.77
N SER A 175 8.66 9.74 -6.70
CA SER A 175 7.75 8.60 -6.62
C SER A 175 8.05 7.69 -5.44
N LYS A 176 9.34 7.48 -5.11
CA LYS A 176 9.71 6.76 -3.88
C LYS A 176 9.22 7.50 -2.64
N MET A 177 9.40 8.83 -2.59
CA MET A 177 8.92 9.64 -1.47
C MET A 177 7.39 9.57 -1.34
N LEU A 178 6.66 9.63 -2.45
CA LEU A 178 5.20 9.54 -2.45
C LEU A 178 4.72 8.16 -1.98
N VAL A 179 5.35 7.08 -2.43
CA VAL A 179 5.02 5.72 -1.98
C VAL A 179 5.26 5.55 -0.47
N LEU A 180 6.36 6.09 0.06
CA LEU A 180 6.63 6.09 1.50
C LEU A 180 5.73 7.07 2.28
N GLY A 181 5.06 7.99 1.60
CA GLY A 181 4.16 8.98 2.18
C GLY A 181 2.67 8.59 2.12
N PHE A 182 2.33 7.38 1.66
CA PHE A 182 0.96 6.88 1.73
C PHE A 182 0.57 6.60 3.19
N GLY A 183 -0.69 6.86 3.56
CA GLY A 183 -1.19 6.63 4.92
C GLY A 183 -1.12 5.17 5.37
N GLY A 184 -1.20 4.20 4.43
CA GLY A 184 -1.00 2.78 4.73
C GLY A 184 0.39 2.45 5.29
N PHE A 185 1.35 3.37 5.18
CA PHE A 185 2.65 3.27 5.86
C PHE A 185 2.54 3.21 7.39
N GLN A 186 1.40 3.65 7.96
CA GLN A 186 1.08 3.54 9.39
C GLN A 186 1.08 2.08 9.89
N ILE A 187 0.85 1.09 9.03
CA ILE A 187 0.89 -0.34 9.38
C ILE A 187 2.24 -0.76 9.97
N PHE A 188 3.33 -0.05 9.64
CA PHE A 188 4.68 -0.38 10.10
C PHE A 188 5.01 0.18 11.50
N PHE A 189 4.12 0.96 12.09
CA PHE A 189 4.29 1.56 13.41
C PHE A 189 3.77 0.61 14.50
N GLY A 190 4.19 -0.66 14.45
CA GLY A 190 3.82 -1.66 15.45
C GLY A 190 2.33 -2.04 15.43
N TYR A 191 1.68 -1.90 14.29
CA TYR A 191 0.26 -2.20 14.13
C TYR A 191 0.00 -3.72 14.23
N VAL A 192 -0.93 -4.12 15.09
CA VAL A 192 -1.15 -5.53 15.48
C VAL A 192 -2.23 -6.16 14.62
N GLU A 193 -1.94 -6.27 13.32
CA GLU A 193 -2.84 -6.82 12.30
C GLU A 193 -2.04 -7.49 11.18
N SER A 194 -2.71 -8.30 10.36
CA SER A 194 -2.07 -9.10 9.30
C SER A 194 -2.04 -8.43 7.93
N TYR A 195 -1.70 -7.15 7.89
CA TYR A 195 -1.50 -6.38 6.65
C TYR A 195 -0.03 -5.99 6.41
N SER A 196 0.84 -6.21 7.41
CA SER A 196 2.24 -5.80 7.37
C SER A 196 3.06 -6.50 6.28
N LEU A 197 2.66 -7.72 5.86
CA LEU A 197 3.22 -8.40 4.69
C LEU A 197 2.50 -8.05 3.39
N LEU A 198 1.17 -8.01 3.41
CA LEU A 198 0.33 -7.75 2.23
C LEU A 198 0.67 -6.40 1.60
N TYR A 199 0.70 -5.35 2.42
CA TYR A 199 0.86 -3.98 1.96
C TYR A 199 2.17 -3.76 1.17
N PRO A 200 3.37 -4.07 1.73
CA PRO A 200 4.61 -3.92 0.98
C PRO A 200 4.70 -4.87 -0.22
N ALA A 201 4.22 -6.12 -0.10
CA ALA A 201 4.22 -7.05 -1.22
C ALA A 201 3.38 -6.53 -2.40
N THR A 202 2.22 -5.93 -2.13
CA THR A 202 1.36 -5.33 -3.15
C THR A 202 2.05 -4.19 -3.88
N LEU A 203 2.63 -3.23 -3.15
CA LEU A 203 3.30 -2.08 -3.77
C LEU A 203 4.56 -2.49 -4.52
N LEU A 204 5.34 -3.42 -3.98
CA LEU A 204 6.51 -3.98 -4.68
C LEU A 204 6.08 -4.77 -5.92
N PHE A 205 4.99 -5.55 -5.87
CA PHE A 205 4.46 -6.25 -7.05
C PHE A 205 4.20 -5.26 -8.18
N ILE A 206 3.50 -4.16 -7.91
CA ILE A 206 3.18 -3.14 -8.91
C ILE A 206 4.45 -2.49 -9.48
N LEU A 207 5.40 -2.13 -8.62
CA LEU A 207 6.67 -1.53 -9.05
C LEU A 207 7.51 -2.49 -9.92
N TYR A 208 7.66 -3.75 -9.51
CA TYR A 208 8.39 -4.76 -10.28
C TYR A 208 7.65 -5.18 -11.56
N ALA A 209 6.31 -5.20 -11.54
CA ALA A 209 5.50 -5.41 -12.73
C ALA A 209 5.66 -4.26 -13.74
N TYR A 210 5.62 -3.01 -13.28
CA TYR A 210 5.89 -1.84 -14.12
C TYR A 210 7.29 -1.92 -14.75
N ARG A 211 8.30 -2.26 -13.94
CA ARG A 211 9.67 -2.47 -14.43
C ARG A 211 9.70 -3.57 -15.50
N PHE A 212 9.10 -4.72 -15.23
CA PHE A 212 9.04 -5.83 -16.19
C PHE A 212 8.37 -5.42 -17.51
N LEU A 213 7.28 -4.67 -17.48
CA LEU A 213 6.64 -4.16 -18.69
C LEU A 213 7.55 -3.20 -19.48
N SER A 214 8.41 -2.46 -18.78
CA SER A 214 9.32 -1.48 -19.38
C SER A 214 10.59 -2.08 -19.97
N ASP A 215 11.27 -2.94 -19.19
CA ASP A 215 12.61 -3.45 -19.50
C ASP A 215 12.65 -4.95 -19.77
N LYS A 216 11.49 -5.64 -19.72
CA LYS A 216 11.33 -7.10 -19.89
C LYS A 216 12.13 -7.91 -18.85
N SER A 217 12.54 -7.31 -17.74
CA SER A 217 13.33 -7.95 -16.69
C SER A 217 12.54 -8.12 -15.40
N GLY A 218 12.90 -9.14 -14.61
CA GLY A 218 12.41 -9.27 -13.23
C GLY A 218 11.07 -9.97 -13.03
N ILE A 219 10.48 -10.60 -14.07
CA ILE A 219 9.19 -11.32 -13.94
C ILE A 219 9.19 -12.38 -12.82
N ILE A 220 10.30 -13.08 -12.59
CA ILE A 220 10.40 -14.07 -11.49
C ILE A 220 10.25 -13.38 -10.12
N CYS A 221 10.91 -12.24 -9.94
CA CYS A 221 10.79 -11.46 -8.72
C CYS A 221 9.35 -10.95 -8.54
N THR A 222 8.75 -10.44 -9.62
CA THR A 222 7.33 -10.03 -9.64
C THR A 222 6.40 -11.19 -9.23
N THR A 223 6.63 -12.40 -9.75
CA THR A 223 5.85 -13.60 -9.41
C THR A 223 6.02 -14.00 -7.94
N ILE A 224 7.24 -14.00 -7.42
CA ILE A 224 7.50 -14.34 -6.01
C ILE A 224 6.81 -13.34 -5.10
N ILE A 225 6.89 -12.04 -5.42
CA ILE A 225 6.23 -10.98 -4.64
C ILE A 225 4.70 -11.10 -4.74
N PHE A 226 4.15 -11.44 -5.91
CA PHE A 226 2.72 -11.75 -6.05
C PHE A 226 2.32 -12.94 -5.16
N GLY A 227 3.11 -14.01 -5.18
CA GLY A 227 2.91 -15.18 -4.31
C GLY A 227 2.93 -14.79 -2.83
N LEU A 228 3.86 -13.93 -2.42
CA LEU A 228 3.89 -13.40 -1.06
C LEU A 228 2.62 -12.61 -0.73
N ALA A 229 2.16 -11.71 -1.61
CA ALA A 229 0.97 -10.90 -1.37
C ALA A 229 -0.29 -11.76 -1.18
N ILE A 230 -0.56 -12.68 -2.11
CA ILE A 230 -1.75 -13.54 -2.06
C ILE A 230 -1.69 -14.54 -0.90
N SER A 231 -0.49 -15.04 -0.56
CA SER A 231 -0.32 -15.92 0.60
C SER A 231 -0.44 -15.19 1.92
N SER A 232 -0.09 -13.91 1.98
CA SER A 232 -0.21 -13.10 3.20
C SER A 232 -1.67 -12.86 3.55
N HIS A 233 -2.48 -12.45 2.58
CA HIS A 233 -3.89 -12.13 2.80
C HIS A 233 -4.72 -12.39 1.53
N GLN A 234 -5.97 -12.83 1.69
CA GLN A 234 -6.89 -13.17 0.61
C GLN A 234 -7.18 -11.98 -0.31
N SER A 235 -7.19 -10.75 0.22
CA SER A 235 -7.34 -9.53 -0.58
C SER A 235 -6.20 -9.31 -1.58
N GLY A 236 -5.07 -10.02 -1.44
CA GLY A 236 -4.04 -10.09 -2.48
C GLY A 236 -4.56 -10.65 -3.83
N LEU A 237 -5.71 -11.33 -3.84
CA LEU A 237 -6.41 -11.76 -5.06
C LEU A 237 -6.79 -10.60 -5.98
N ILE A 238 -6.89 -9.37 -5.47
CA ILE A 238 -7.09 -8.15 -6.26
C ILE A 238 -6.02 -8.01 -7.36
N LEU A 239 -4.81 -8.54 -7.12
CA LEU A 239 -3.68 -8.48 -8.06
C LEU A 239 -3.74 -9.56 -9.16
N LEU A 240 -4.61 -10.57 -9.03
CA LEU A 240 -4.62 -11.73 -9.92
C LEU A 240 -4.88 -11.37 -11.40
N PRO A 241 -5.86 -10.52 -11.76
CA PRO A 241 -6.08 -10.15 -13.15
C PRO A 241 -4.87 -9.48 -13.80
N ALA A 242 -4.21 -8.58 -13.06
CA ALA A 242 -2.99 -7.93 -13.50
C ALA A 242 -1.84 -8.94 -13.65
N PHE A 243 -1.68 -9.88 -12.73
CA PHE A 243 -0.66 -10.94 -12.82
C PHE A 243 -0.87 -11.86 -14.04
N ILE A 244 -2.11 -12.30 -14.30
CA ILE A 244 -2.45 -13.09 -15.50
C ILE A 244 -2.06 -12.32 -16.77
N TYR A 245 -2.30 -11.02 -16.81
CA TYR A 245 -1.88 -10.18 -17.91
C TYR A 245 -0.35 -10.12 -18.09
N LEU A 246 0.42 -10.05 -17.00
CA LEU A 246 1.89 -10.11 -17.08
C LEU A 246 2.38 -11.45 -17.62
N LEU A 247 1.75 -12.57 -17.25
CA LEU A 247 2.07 -13.89 -17.80
C LEU A 247 1.77 -13.95 -19.30
N TYR A 248 0.63 -13.42 -19.73
CA TYR A 248 0.27 -13.31 -21.14
C TYR A 248 1.28 -12.43 -21.91
N PHE A 249 1.63 -11.27 -21.36
CA PHE A 249 2.61 -10.35 -21.94
C PHE A 249 3.99 -11.02 -22.06
N ASN A 250 4.44 -11.72 -21.01
CA ASN A 250 5.68 -12.50 -21.03
C ASN A 250 5.66 -13.57 -22.13
N TYR A 251 4.57 -14.34 -22.22
CA TYR A 251 4.41 -15.39 -23.23
C TYR A 251 4.49 -14.84 -24.66
N LYS A 252 3.92 -13.66 -24.92
CA LYS A 252 3.95 -13.02 -26.25
C LYS A 252 5.32 -12.43 -26.61
N ASN A 253 6.10 -12.00 -25.63
CA ASN A 253 7.33 -11.23 -25.87
C ASN A 253 8.64 -12.02 -25.69
N VAL A 254 8.62 -13.14 -24.96
CA VAL A 254 9.80 -14.03 -24.82
C VAL A 254 9.88 -14.94 -26.04
N ASP A 255 11.08 -15.16 -26.58
CA ASP A 255 11.32 -16.07 -27.71
C ASP A 255 10.75 -17.49 -27.44
N PRO A 256 10.00 -18.11 -28.38
CA PRO A 256 9.51 -19.49 -28.26
C PRO A 256 10.57 -20.52 -27.90
N VAL A 257 11.81 -20.33 -28.36
CA VAL A 257 12.94 -21.25 -28.10
C VAL A 257 13.29 -21.25 -26.60
N ARG A 258 12.99 -20.17 -25.87
CA ARG A 258 13.23 -20.03 -24.43
C ARG A 258 12.05 -20.52 -23.59
N LYS A 259 11.54 -21.72 -23.89
CA LYS A 259 10.35 -22.32 -23.23
C LYS A 259 10.41 -22.26 -21.70
N MET A 260 11.58 -22.47 -21.10
CA MET A 260 11.73 -22.47 -19.64
C MET A 260 11.58 -21.07 -19.02
N GLU A 261 11.99 -20.00 -19.71
CA GLU A 261 11.79 -18.62 -19.24
C GLU A 261 10.30 -18.23 -19.26
N ARG A 262 9.51 -18.85 -20.14
CA ARG A 262 8.05 -18.71 -20.16
C ARG A 262 7.35 -19.46 -19.04
N LEU A 263 7.84 -20.66 -18.69
CA LEU A 263 7.20 -21.54 -17.70
C LEU A 263 7.52 -21.19 -16.24
N LYS A 264 8.73 -20.71 -15.94
CA LYS A 264 9.12 -20.39 -14.55
C LYS A 264 8.11 -19.49 -13.82
N PRO A 265 7.69 -18.33 -14.37
CA PRO A 265 6.70 -17.48 -13.71
C PRO A 265 5.35 -18.15 -13.48
N ILE A 266 4.96 -19.06 -14.37
CA ILE A 266 3.70 -19.81 -14.25
C ILE A 266 3.82 -20.79 -13.08
N ILE A 267 4.90 -21.57 -13.01
CA ILE A 267 5.13 -22.54 -11.93
C ILE A 267 5.19 -21.82 -10.58
N PHE A 268 6.03 -20.78 -10.46
CA PHE A 268 6.16 -20.03 -9.21
C PHE A 268 4.88 -19.29 -8.81
N GLY A 269 4.04 -18.87 -9.77
CA GLY A 269 2.77 -18.21 -9.49
C GLY A 269 1.65 -19.19 -9.11
N LEU A 270 1.64 -20.38 -9.71
CA LEU A 270 0.61 -21.40 -9.44
C LEU A 270 0.79 -22.05 -8.07
N VAL A 271 2.02 -22.29 -7.62
CA VAL A 271 2.28 -22.92 -6.32
C VAL A 271 1.54 -22.23 -5.15
N PRO A 272 1.70 -20.91 -4.91
CA PRO A 272 1.00 -20.24 -3.81
C PRO A 272 -0.52 -20.25 -4.01
N ILE A 273 -1.02 -20.10 -5.24
CA ILE A 273 -2.46 -20.17 -5.55
C ILE A 273 -3.02 -21.56 -5.19
N LEU A 274 -2.33 -22.63 -5.57
CA LEU A 274 -2.76 -24.01 -5.30
C LEU A 274 -2.70 -24.33 -3.81
N ILE A 275 -1.67 -23.85 -3.09
CA ILE A 275 -1.58 -23.99 -1.64
C ILE A 275 -2.76 -23.29 -0.97
N LEU A 276 -3.08 -22.06 -1.36
CA LEU A 276 -4.21 -21.31 -0.80
C LEU A 276 -5.55 -21.96 -1.13
N ALA A 277 -5.74 -22.42 -2.36
CA ALA A 277 -6.94 -23.15 -2.76
C ALA A 277 -7.08 -24.44 -1.93
N GLY A 278 -5.99 -25.19 -1.74
CA GLY A 278 -5.97 -26.39 -0.90
C GLY A 278 -6.29 -26.09 0.57
N LEU A 279 -5.69 -25.05 1.14
CA LEU A 279 -5.95 -24.61 2.52
C LEU A 279 -7.40 -24.15 2.68
N TYR A 280 -7.93 -23.38 1.74
CA TYR A 280 -9.32 -22.92 1.75
C TYR A 280 -10.29 -24.10 1.68
N LEU A 281 -10.07 -25.05 0.75
CA LEU A 281 -10.90 -26.26 0.64
C LEU A 281 -10.83 -27.11 1.91
N TYR A 282 -9.63 -27.31 2.46
CA TYR A 282 -9.44 -28.05 3.71
C TYR A 282 -10.24 -27.45 4.86
N GLN A 283 -10.21 -26.13 5.02
CA GLN A 283 -10.98 -25.44 6.05
C GLN A 283 -12.48 -25.57 5.84
N ARG A 284 -12.93 -25.43 4.58
CA ARG A 284 -14.34 -25.56 4.26
C ARG A 284 -14.88 -26.93 4.67
N ILE A 285 -14.04 -27.98 4.54
CA ILE A 285 -14.37 -29.34 4.96
C ILE A 285 -14.30 -29.50 6.49
N LYS A 286 -13.24 -29.01 7.14
CA LYS A 286 -12.98 -29.27 8.56
C LYS A 286 -13.77 -28.38 9.53
N TYR A 287 -14.06 -27.15 9.12
CA TYR A 287 -14.59 -26.09 9.96
C TYR A 287 -15.80 -25.40 9.31
N PRO A 288 -16.86 -26.15 8.95
CA PRO A 288 -17.99 -25.60 8.20
C PRO A 288 -18.74 -24.48 8.93
N GLN A 289 -18.68 -24.44 10.26
CA GLN A 289 -19.32 -23.44 11.10
C GLN A 289 -18.67 -22.04 11.02
N TYR A 290 -17.44 -21.94 10.52
CA TYR A 290 -16.74 -20.66 10.32
C TYR A 290 -16.84 -20.17 8.87
N GLN A 291 -17.74 -20.76 8.07
CA GLN A 291 -18.00 -20.33 6.71
C GLN A 291 -18.86 -19.07 6.74
N THR A 292 -18.25 -17.92 6.51
CA THR A 292 -18.99 -16.73 6.07
C THR A 292 -19.28 -16.85 4.58
N GLY A 293 -20.55 -16.75 4.20
CA GLY A 293 -20.95 -16.73 2.80
C GLY A 293 -20.36 -15.52 2.07
N LEU A 294 -20.12 -15.61 0.75
CA LEU A 294 -19.72 -14.44 -0.05
C LEU A 294 -20.73 -13.29 0.10
N SER A 295 -22.02 -13.61 0.22
CA SER A 295 -23.08 -12.62 0.47
C SER A 295 -22.93 -11.88 1.80
N GLU A 296 -22.26 -12.48 2.79
CA GLU A 296 -21.99 -11.85 4.07
C GLU A 296 -20.74 -10.97 4.03
N MET A 297 -19.87 -11.12 3.03
CA MET A 297 -18.69 -10.25 2.85
C MET A 297 -18.98 -9.01 2.00
N LEU A 298 -20.17 -8.95 1.40
CA LEU A 298 -20.54 -7.91 0.44
C LEU A 298 -21.66 -7.05 1.00
N LEU A 299 -21.55 -5.75 0.78
CA LEU A 299 -22.62 -4.81 1.09
C LEU A 299 -23.84 -5.05 0.19
N PRO A 300 -25.06 -4.86 0.71
CA PRO A 300 -26.24 -4.79 -0.14
C PRO A 300 -26.11 -3.59 -1.08
N LEU A 301 -26.58 -3.74 -2.33
CA LEU A 301 -26.53 -2.65 -3.31
C LEU A 301 -27.33 -1.43 -2.82
N TYR A 302 -28.54 -1.67 -2.34
CA TYR A 302 -29.44 -0.64 -1.82
C TYR A 302 -30.08 -1.10 -0.53
N SER A 303 -30.20 -0.17 0.42
CA SER A 303 -30.99 -0.32 1.63
C SER A 303 -31.44 1.06 2.09
N ALA A 304 -32.70 1.18 2.52
CA ALA A 304 -33.24 2.45 3.01
C ALA A 304 -32.76 2.78 4.43
N ASP A 305 -32.55 1.74 5.25
CA ASP A 305 -32.29 1.88 6.68
C ASP A 305 -30.90 1.37 7.09
N SER A 306 -30.05 0.99 6.13
CA SER A 306 -28.73 0.44 6.44
C SER A 306 -27.62 0.92 5.52
N TYR A 307 -26.39 0.84 6.05
CA TYR A 307 -25.16 1.03 5.30
C TYR A 307 -25.16 0.09 4.07
N SER A 308 -25.08 0.67 2.88
CA SER A 308 -25.18 -0.01 1.58
C SER A 308 -24.22 0.61 0.58
N VAL A 309 -23.96 -0.08 -0.54
CA VAL A 309 -23.01 0.35 -1.57
C VAL A 309 -23.29 1.77 -2.07
N PHE A 310 -24.57 2.15 -2.23
CA PHE A 310 -24.96 3.48 -2.70
C PHE A 310 -25.42 4.44 -1.59
N SER A 311 -25.22 4.08 -0.32
CA SER A 311 -25.49 4.97 0.80
C SER A 311 -24.53 6.17 0.81
N ILE A 312 -24.98 7.31 1.31
CA ILE A 312 -24.17 8.53 1.37
C ILE A 312 -23.00 8.32 2.35
N GLU A 313 -23.26 7.61 3.45
CA GLU A 313 -22.29 7.22 4.47
C GLU A 313 -21.14 6.43 3.85
N HIS A 314 -21.43 5.43 3.02
CA HIS A 314 -20.37 4.65 2.35
C HIS A 314 -19.52 5.50 1.40
N ILE A 315 -20.16 6.38 0.62
CA ILE A 315 -19.43 7.28 -0.30
C ILE A 315 -18.50 8.23 0.49
N ILE A 316 -18.97 8.74 1.64
CA ILE A 316 -18.17 9.58 2.52
C ILE A 316 -17.01 8.79 3.13
N ASP A 317 -17.25 7.56 3.58
CA ASP A 317 -16.20 6.69 4.13
C ASP A 317 -15.13 6.36 3.09
N MET A 318 -15.51 6.10 1.83
CA MET A 318 -14.55 5.95 0.73
C MET A 318 -13.74 7.22 0.50
N ALA A 319 -14.34 8.40 0.61
CA ALA A 319 -13.63 9.67 0.48
C ALA A 319 -12.63 9.88 1.62
N ASN A 320 -13.01 9.51 2.85
CA ASN A 320 -12.10 9.49 4.00
C ASN A 320 -10.92 8.55 3.76
N GLU A 321 -11.17 7.34 3.26
CA GLU A 321 -10.12 6.37 2.97
C GLU A 321 -9.13 6.88 1.90
N ILE A 322 -9.63 7.55 0.85
CA ILE A 322 -8.77 8.20 -0.16
C ILE A 322 -7.86 9.24 0.51
N LEU A 323 -8.43 10.09 1.36
CA LEU A 323 -7.69 11.18 2.01
C LEU A 323 -6.71 10.67 3.06
N LEU A 324 -7.05 9.59 3.76
CA LEU A 324 -6.19 8.94 4.74
C LEU A 324 -4.98 8.28 4.05
N ILE A 325 -5.22 7.47 3.03
CA ILE A 325 -4.19 6.59 2.47
C ILE A 325 -3.43 7.22 1.32
N ALA A 326 -4.11 7.88 0.40
CA ALA A 326 -3.51 8.38 -0.82
C ALA A 326 -4.05 9.78 -1.17
N PRO A 327 -3.88 10.79 -0.28
CA PRO A 327 -4.38 12.15 -0.52
C PRO A 327 -3.78 12.78 -1.79
N ILE A 328 -2.63 12.27 -2.24
CA ILE A 328 -2.00 12.64 -3.50
C ILE A 328 -2.91 12.43 -4.72
N ILE A 329 -3.87 11.49 -4.66
CA ILE A 329 -4.87 11.27 -5.71
C ILE A 329 -5.65 12.57 -5.95
N VAL A 330 -6.05 13.28 -4.90
CA VAL A 330 -6.81 14.54 -5.00
C VAL A 330 -5.96 15.65 -5.63
N ILE A 331 -4.65 15.65 -5.38
CA ILE A 331 -3.74 16.67 -5.91
C ILE A 331 -3.39 16.42 -7.38
N ILE A 332 -3.13 15.16 -7.75
CA ILE A 332 -2.62 14.80 -9.08
C ILE A 332 -3.75 14.51 -10.07
N SER A 333 -4.86 13.90 -9.64
CA SER A 333 -5.93 13.46 -10.57
C SER A 333 -6.53 14.57 -11.44
N PRO A 334 -6.72 15.83 -10.97
CA PRO A 334 -7.21 16.90 -11.84
C PRO A 334 -6.27 17.19 -13.01
N LEU A 335 -4.96 16.99 -12.82
CA LEU A 335 -3.97 17.19 -13.88
C LEU A 335 -4.16 16.17 -15.02
N PHE A 336 -4.66 14.96 -14.73
CA PHE A 336 -4.95 13.98 -15.77
C PHE A 336 -6.11 14.40 -16.66
N VAL A 337 -7.17 14.95 -16.05
CA VAL A 337 -8.34 15.45 -16.79
C VAL A 337 -7.94 16.65 -17.65
N ILE A 338 -7.18 17.59 -17.07
CA ILE A 338 -6.79 18.84 -17.76
C ILE A 338 -5.78 18.58 -18.89
N TYR A 339 -4.73 17.79 -18.63
CA TYR A 339 -3.61 17.62 -19.57
C TYR A 339 -3.71 16.36 -20.44
N GLY A 340 -4.74 15.53 -20.24
CA GLY A 340 -4.95 14.32 -21.05
C GLY A 340 -3.78 13.33 -21.01
N LEU A 341 -3.02 13.29 -19.91
CA LEU A 341 -1.81 12.47 -19.77
C LEU A 341 -2.07 10.97 -20.03
N SER A 342 -3.31 10.52 -19.84
CA SER A 342 -3.73 9.15 -20.18
C SER A 342 -3.63 8.82 -21.67
N LYS A 343 -3.72 9.80 -22.57
CA LYS A 343 -3.65 9.57 -24.02
C LYS A 343 -2.27 9.08 -24.46
N LYS A 344 -1.21 9.52 -23.77
CA LYS A 344 0.19 9.23 -24.11
C LYS A 344 0.71 7.89 -23.59
N ILE A 345 -0.06 7.20 -22.74
CA ILE A 345 0.37 5.92 -22.16
C ILE A 345 0.25 4.80 -23.21
N GLU A 346 1.29 3.98 -23.34
CA GLU A 346 1.27 2.81 -24.21
C GLU A 346 0.18 1.82 -23.80
N LYS A 347 -0.35 1.09 -24.80
CA LYS A 347 -1.49 0.17 -24.65
C LYS A 347 -1.27 -0.87 -23.55
N HIS A 348 -0.04 -1.37 -23.40
CA HIS A 348 0.26 -2.42 -22.43
C HIS A 348 0.22 -1.94 -20.97
N TYR A 349 0.68 -0.71 -20.69
CA TYR A 349 0.52 -0.11 -19.36
C TYR A 349 -0.94 0.20 -19.06
N LYS A 350 -1.71 0.69 -20.05
CA LYS A 350 -3.15 0.97 -19.88
C LYS A 350 -3.91 -0.28 -19.42
N TYR A 351 -3.68 -1.41 -20.06
CA TYR A 351 -4.32 -2.66 -19.65
C TYR A 351 -3.87 -3.10 -18.25
N PHE A 352 -2.57 -3.05 -17.97
CA PHE A 352 -2.06 -3.38 -16.64
C PHE A 352 -2.71 -2.52 -15.55
N PHE A 353 -2.81 -1.20 -15.76
CA PHE A 353 -3.43 -0.29 -14.79
C PHE A 353 -4.93 -0.52 -14.64
N ILE A 354 -5.68 -0.75 -15.72
CA ILE A 354 -7.11 -1.07 -15.62
C ILE A 354 -7.32 -2.37 -14.82
N LEU A 355 -6.50 -3.38 -15.05
CA LEU A 355 -6.56 -4.67 -14.35
C LEU A 355 -6.12 -4.59 -12.88
N LEU A 356 -5.49 -3.50 -12.45
CA LEU A 356 -5.24 -3.19 -11.04
C LEU A 356 -6.38 -2.35 -10.45
N LEU A 357 -6.77 -1.28 -11.14
CA LEU A 357 -7.73 -0.31 -10.63
C LEU A 357 -9.13 -0.90 -10.51
N VAL A 358 -9.63 -1.65 -11.50
CA VAL A 358 -11.00 -2.17 -11.48
C VAL A 358 -11.21 -3.11 -10.28
N PRO A 359 -10.38 -4.14 -10.05
CA PRO A 359 -10.55 -5.00 -8.88
C PRO A 359 -10.36 -4.25 -7.55
N ALA A 360 -9.42 -3.30 -7.47
CA ALA A 360 -9.17 -2.52 -6.25
C ALA A 360 -10.37 -1.62 -5.91
N PHE A 361 -10.91 -0.89 -6.89
CA PHE A 361 -12.10 -0.07 -6.70
C PHE A 361 -13.33 -0.92 -6.39
N LEU A 362 -13.53 -2.04 -7.10
CA LEU A 362 -14.62 -2.95 -6.78
C LEU A 362 -14.54 -3.40 -5.33
N PHE A 363 -13.37 -3.84 -4.87
CA PHE A 363 -13.17 -4.25 -3.49
C PHE A 363 -13.56 -3.14 -2.50
N ILE A 364 -13.07 -1.92 -2.68
CA ILE A 364 -13.41 -0.79 -1.80
C ILE A 364 -14.92 -0.49 -1.83
N PHE A 365 -15.55 -0.63 -2.99
CA PHE A 365 -16.94 -0.23 -3.21
C PHE A 365 -17.98 -1.25 -2.75
N ILE A 366 -17.65 -2.55 -2.74
CA ILE A 366 -18.63 -3.60 -2.45
C ILE A 366 -18.35 -4.39 -1.18
N PHE A 367 -17.13 -4.34 -0.66
CA PHE A 367 -16.76 -5.15 0.50
C PHE A 367 -17.31 -4.54 1.80
N ASP A 368 -17.88 -5.38 2.66
CA ASP A 368 -18.53 -4.96 3.89
C ASP A 368 -17.50 -4.72 5.02
N PRO A 369 -17.29 -3.46 5.47
CA PRO A 369 -16.45 -3.16 6.62
C PRO A 369 -17.18 -3.56 7.91
N LYS A 370 -16.94 -4.78 8.39
CA LYS A 370 -17.65 -5.37 9.53
C LYS A 370 -17.60 -4.52 10.80
N LEU A 371 -16.53 -3.75 11.01
CA LEU A 371 -16.37 -2.87 12.16
C LEU A 371 -16.63 -1.39 11.82
N GLY A 372 -17.04 -1.09 10.59
CA GLY A 372 -17.08 0.24 10.01
C GLY A 372 -15.74 0.63 9.37
N MET A 373 -15.80 1.42 8.29
CA MET A 373 -14.63 1.66 7.44
C MET A 373 -13.50 2.39 8.19
N ALA A 374 -13.83 3.22 9.18
CA ALA A 374 -12.85 3.88 10.04
C ALA A 374 -12.05 2.90 10.92
N ARG A 375 -12.68 1.81 11.39
CA ARG A 375 -12.02 0.80 12.22
C ARG A 375 -11.28 -0.24 11.37
N ASP A 376 -11.84 -0.58 10.21
CA ASP A 376 -11.26 -1.51 9.22
C ASP A 376 -10.46 -0.77 8.13
N TRP A 377 -9.92 0.41 8.41
CA TRP A 377 -9.20 1.24 7.43
C TRP A 377 -8.02 0.48 6.79
N ASP A 378 -7.38 -0.38 7.57
CA ASP A 378 -6.25 -1.22 7.19
C ASP A 378 -6.61 -2.23 6.08
N LEU A 379 -7.83 -2.79 6.11
CA LEU A 379 -8.37 -3.66 5.07
C LEU A 379 -8.47 -2.96 3.71
N PHE A 380 -8.82 -1.66 3.72
CA PHE A 380 -8.97 -0.84 2.52
C PHE A 380 -7.68 -0.08 2.13
N SER A 381 -6.71 -0.03 3.05
CA SER A 381 -5.44 0.66 2.84
C SER A 381 -4.66 0.13 1.63
N THR A 382 -4.66 -1.18 1.45
CA THR A 382 -3.94 -1.84 0.35
C THR A 382 -4.58 -1.50 -1.00
N PRO A 383 -5.88 -1.76 -1.26
CA PRO A 383 -6.49 -1.39 -2.54
C PRO A 383 -6.44 0.13 -2.78
N MET A 384 -6.54 0.96 -1.74
CA MET A 384 -6.40 2.41 -1.92
C MET A 384 -4.97 2.81 -2.32
N ALA A 385 -3.96 2.18 -1.74
CA ALA A 385 -2.57 2.38 -2.11
C ALA A 385 -2.26 1.90 -3.55
N ILE A 386 -2.97 0.88 -4.06
CA ILE A 386 -2.92 0.50 -5.48
C ILE A 386 -3.35 1.68 -6.36
N VAL A 387 -4.49 2.29 -6.04
CA VAL A 387 -5.00 3.47 -6.78
C VAL A 387 -3.99 4.62 -6.73
N GLY A 388 -3.47 4.92 -5.54
CA GLY A 388 -2.46 5.96 -5.34
C GLY A 388 -1.19 5.71 -6.16
N LEU A 389 -0.66 4.49 -6.15
CA LEU A 389 0.55 4.13 -6.88
C LEU A 389 0.33 4.17 -8.40
N VAL A 390 -0.81 3.69 -8.90
CA VAL A 390 -1.14 3.79 -10.33
C VAL A 390 -1.20 5.24 -10.77
N VAL A 391 -1.81 6.13 -9.98
CA VAL A 391 -1.81 7.58 -10.23
C VAL A 391 -0.38 8.12 -10.30
N VAL A 392 0.48 7.75 -9.35
CA VAL A 392 1.89 8.17 -9.36
C VAL A 392 2.62 7.67 -10.62
N LEU A 393 2.45 6.40 -11.01
CA LEU A 393 3.09 5.83 -12.19
C LEU A 393 2.62 6.48 -13.49
N ILE A 394 1.31 6.74 -13.61
CA ILE A 394 0.75 7.45 -14.77
C ILE A 394 1.37 8.86 -14.89
N ALA A 395 1.52 9.58 -13.78
CA ALA A 395 2.12 10.92 -13.79
C ALA A 395 3.59 10.91 -14.25
N ILE A 396 4.36 9.90 -13.85
CA ILE A 396 5.76 9.74 -14.29
C ILE A 396 5.82 9.42 -15.79
N ILE A 397 5.05 8.42 -16.23
CA ILE A 397 5.04 7.98 -17.63
C ILE A 397 4.58 9.11 -18.54
N GLY A 398 3.54 9.85 -18.15
CA GLY A 398 3.01 10.97 -18.91
C GLY A 398 4.02 12.09 -19.16
N ARG A 399 4.84 12.44 -18.15
CA ARG A 399 5.88 13.47 -18.28
C ARG A 399 7.00 13.10 -19.24
N TYR A 400 7.36 11.82 -19.32
CA TYR A 400 8.39 11.35 -20.25
C TYR A 400 8.07 11.72 -21.70
N PHE A 401 6.80 11.59 -22.11
CA PHE A 401 6.37 11.86 -23.48
C PHE A 401 6.24 13.36 -23.81
N ASP A 402 6.17 14.26 -22.84
CA ASP A 402 6.18 15.71 -23.08
C ASP A 402 7.58 16.25 -23.38
N THR A 403 8.60 15.64 -22.76
CA THR A 403 9.99 16.08 -22.97
C THR A 403 10.55 15.59 -24.30
N THR A 404 10.17 14.40 -24.79
CA THR A 404 10.71 13.85 -26.04
C THR A 404 10.07 14.46 -27.28
N SER A 405 8.79 14.82 -27.26
CA SER A 405 8.11 15.42 -28.42
C SER A 405 8.52 16.87 -28.71
N LYS A 406 9.29 17.52 -27.82
CA LYS A 406 9.84 18.86 -28.05
C LYS A 406 11.19 18.84 -28.77
N TYR A 407 11.81 17.66 -28.93
CA TYR A 407 13.12 17.49 -29.56
C TYR A 407 13.11 16.54 -30.77
N SER A 408 11.92 16.16 -31.23
CA SER A 408 11.65 15.44 -32.49
C SER A 408 10.78 16.32 -33.38
#